data_AF-A0A1E7DR95-F1
#
_entry.id   AF-A0A1E7DR95-F1
#
_cell.length_a   1.000
_cell.length_b   1.000
_cell.length_c   1.000
_cell.angle_alpha   90.00
_cell.angle_beta   90.00
_cell.angle_gamma   90.00
#
_symmetry.space_group_name_H-M   'P 1'
#
loop_
_entity.id
_entity.type
_entity.pdbx_description
1 polymer ?
#
loop_
_entity_poly.entity_id
_entity_poly.type
_entity_poly.pdbx_seq_one_letter_code
_entity_poly.pdbx_strand_id
1 'polypeptide(L)'
;MNKISIVAKYLTDNSELLAIKIVDDILQRLEIELPKEELTYYNGVYKEFIEFLAESITLNENKVPHGFIEMSKKNGERQAALKGRISSMIGRYPAIRLGFIEQITKISTEHGLSTEDTVTLNKTVSYMLDVSVTETILAFERQTDNLLDEREREINEKQRAINELSAPIVPIQDGIAILPLIGSVDSERVEHILNKVLPDIPRLKVEYLIIDFSGIVTINTDVARHLFRVYDVLRLLGINVLFTGIRPDLATKAISGGIDFSSIKTFANVKQAIENIK
;
A
#
# COMPACT_ATOMS: atom_id res chain seq x y z
N MET A 1 -19.75 30.60 -40.41
CA MET A 1 -19.76 29.77 -39.19
C MET A 1 -20.84 30.30 -38.26
N ASN A 2 -21.60 29.43 -37.60
CA ASN A 2 -22.46 29.84 -36.49
C ASN A 2 -21.56 30.43 -35.37
N LYS A 3 -22.06 31.40 -34.58
CA LYS A 3 -21.29 32.05 -33.50
C LYS A 3 -20.75 31.05 -32.48
N ILE A 4 -21.50 29.98 -32.21
CA ILE A 4 -21.04 28.86 -31.37
C ILE A 4 -19.76 28.23 -31.92
N SER A 5 -19.69 27.98 -33.23
CA SER A 5 -18.48 27.42 -33.86
C SER A 5 -17.30 28.40 -33.82
N ILE A 6 -17.56 29.71 -33.83
CA ILE A 6 -16.51 30.74 -33.66
C ILE A 6 -15.94 30.67 -32.25
N VAL A 7 -16.80 30.54 -31.23
CA VAL A 7 -16.34 30.36 -29.83
C VAL A 7 -15.60 29.05 -29.65
N ALA A 8 -16.08 27.94 -30.20
CA ALA A 8 -15.36 26.66 -30.15
C ALA A 8 -13.95 26.79 -30.75
N LYS A 9 -13.84 27.41 -31.94
CA LYS A 9 -12.53 27.69 -32.56
C LYS A 9 -11.66 28.61 -31.68
N TYR A 10 -12.24 29.65 -31.09
CA TYR A 10 -11.51 30.56 -30.20
C TYR A 10 -10.96 29.82 -28.97
N LEU A 11 -11.75 28.94 -28.35
CA LEU A 11 -11.31 28.12 -27.22
C LEU A 11 -10.16 27.20 -27.61
N THR A 12 -10.23 26.53 -28.77
CA THR A 12 -9.11 25.70 -29.28
C THR A 12 -7.86 26.53 -29.55
N ASP A 13 -7.99 27.65 -30.27
CA ASP A 13 -6.84 28.47 -30.70
C ASP A 13 -6.17 29.20 -29.52
N ASN A 14 -6.86 29.39 -28.38
CA ASN A 14 -6.39 30.14 -27.21
C ASN A 14 -6.35 29.29 -25.92
N SER A 15 -6.42 27.97 -26.02
CA SER A 15 -6.57 27.06 -24.85
C SER A 15 -5.51 27.29 -23.79
N GLU A 16 -4.26 27.49 -24.20
CA GLU A 16 -3.11 27.70 -23.31
C GLU A 16 -3.19 29.02 -22.55
N LEU A 17 -3.47 30.12 -23.24
CA LEU A 17 -3.60 31.44 -22.62
C LEU A 17 -4.78 31.49 -21.65
N LEU A 18 -5.90 30.89 -22.05
CA LEU A 18 -7.10 30.81 -21.21
C LEU A 18 -6.87 29.94 -19.97
N ALA A 19 -6.13 28.83 -20.10
CA ALA A 19 -5.79 27.96 -18.98
C ALA A 19 -4.98 28.71 -17.92
N ILE A 20 -3.91 29.41 -18.33
CA ILE A 20 -3.08 30.22 -17.42
C ILE A 20 -3.96 31.24 -16.69
N LYS A 21 -4.78 31.98 -17.43
CA LYS A 21 -5.65 33.01 -16.85
C LYS A 21 -6.65 32.42 -15.85
N ILE A 22 -7.27 31.29 -16.17
CA ILE A 22 -8.21 30.60 -15.28
C ILE A 22 -7.49 30.13 -14.00
N VAL A 23 -6.30 29.54 -14.13
CA VAL A 23 -5.51 29.13 -12.97
C VAL A 23 -5.16 30.33 -12.09
N ASP A 24 -4.67 31.42 -12.67
CA ASP A 24 -4.33 32.64 -11.92
C ASP A 24 -5.55 33.22 -11.19
N ASP A 25 -6.71 33.31 -11.86
CA ASP A 25 -7.97 33.79 -11.28
C ASP A 25 -8.40 32.90 -10.09
N ILE A 26 -8.26 31.57 -10.22
CA ILE A 26 -8.61 30.61 -9.16
C ILE A 26 -7.65 30.73 -7.97
N LEU A 27 -6.36 30.86 -8.21
CA LEU A 27 -5.35 30.98 -7.15
C LEU A 27 -5.52 32.27 -6.37
N GLN A 28 -5.78 33.39 -7.07
CA GLN A 28 -6.08 34.66 -6.43
C GLN A 28 -7.33 34.57 -5.56
N ARG A 29 -8.39 33.90 -6.05
CA ARG A 29 -9.64 33.70 -5.29
C ARG A 29 -9.46 32.83 -4.05
N LEU A 30 -8.60 31.82 -4.13
CA LEU A 30 -8.33 30.90 -3.04
C LEU A 30 -7.27 31.42 -2.07
N GLU A 31 -6.58 32.51 -2.41
CA GLU A 31 -5.43 33.03 -1.66
C GLU A 31 -4.33 31.96 -1.48
N ILE A 32 -4.06 31.18 -2.54
CA ILE A 32 -3.09 30.08 -2.53
C ILE A 32 -1.98 30.35 -3.55
N GLU A 33 -0.74 30.08 -3.14
CA GLU A 33 0.40 29.98 -4.05
C GLU A 33 0.75 28.50 -4.27
N LEU A 34 1.10 28.16 -5.52
CA LEU A 34 1.51 26.81 -5.89
C LEU A 34 2.97 26.80 -6.38
N PRO A 35 3.71 25.70 -6.13
CA PRO A 35 5.02 25.50 -6.74
C PRO A 35 4.94 25.54 -8.27
N LYS A 36 6.02 25.99 -8.92
CA LYS A 36 6.10 26.12 -10.39
C LYS A 36 5.75 24.84 -11.14
N GLU A 37 6.14 23.68 -10.60
CA GLU A 37 5.84 22.37 -11.17
C GLU A 37 4.33 22.06 -11.13
N GLU A 38 3.65 22.41 -10.03
CA GLU A 38 2.20 22.25 -9.92
C GLU A 38 1.45 23.22 -10.82
N LEU A 39 1.89 24.48 -10.90
CA LEU A 39 1.34 25.45 -11.84
C LEU A 39 1.41 24.94 -13.28
N THR A 40 2.58 24.44 -13.69
CA THR A 40 2.79 23.89 -15.03
C THR A 40 1.84 22.72 -15.30
N TYR A 41 1.66 21.85 -14.31
CA TYR A 41 0.73 20.72 -14.41
C TYR A 41 -0.73 21.17 -14.54
N TYR A 42 -1.22 22.04 -13.65
CA TYR A 42 -2.61 22.50 -13.70
C TYR A 42 -2.92 23.32 -14.96
N ASN A 43 -1.98 24.14 -15.44
CA ASN A 43 -2.10 24.82 -16.72
C ASN A 43 -2.28 23.82 -17.87
N GLY A 44 -1.54 22.72 -17.87
CA GLY A 44 -1.70 21.64 -18.85
C GLY A 44 -3.07 20.96 -18.77
N VAL A 45 -3.53 20.62 -17.56
CA VAL A 45 -4.85 20.00 -17.34
C VAL A 45 -5.98 20.91 -17.80
N TYR A 46 -5.92 22.22 -17.49
CA TYR A 46 -6.97 23.15 -17.89
C TYR A 46 -6.92 23.48 -19.37
N LYS A 47 -5.75 23.49 -19.99
CA LYS A 47 -5.61 23.57 -21.45
C LYS A 47 -6.35 22.40 -22.12
N GLU A 48 -6.08 21.18 -21.68
CA GLU A 48 -6.72 19.97 -22.21
C GLU A 48 -8.23 19.98 -21.96
N PHE A 49 -8.67 20.42 -20.78
CA PHE A 49 -10.10 20.63 -20.48
C PHE A 49 -10.77 21.61 -21.45
N ILE A 50 -10.12 22.74 -21.77
CA ILE A 50 -10.65 23.75 -22.69
C ILE A 50 -10.74 23.21 -24.12
N GLU A 51 -9.78 22.39 -24.54
CA GLU A 51 -9.80 21.71 -25.84
C GLU A 51 -10.95 20.72 -25.93
N PHE A 52 -11.17 19.90 -24.90
CA PHE A 52 -12.34 19.03 -24.83
C PHE A 52 -13.65 19.81 -24.75
N LEU A 53 -13.66 20.94 -24.07
CA LEU A 53 -14.84 21.80 -24.01
C LEU A 53 -15.17 22.33 -25.41
N ALA A 54 -14.17 22.81 -26.16
CA ALA A 54 -14.34 23.26 -27.54
C ALA A 54 -14.96 22.17 -28.43
N GLU A 55 -14.50 20.92 -28.29
CA GLU A 55 -15.08 19.77 -28.98
C GLU A 55 -16.52 19.50 -28.53
N SER A 56 -16.78 19.45 -27.22
CA SER A 56 -18.10 19.17 -26.64
C SER A 56 -19.16 20.18 -27.07
N ILE A 57 -18.80 21.45 -27.21
CA ILE A 57 -19.72 22.50 -27.67
C ILE A 57 -20.21 22.26 -29.12
N THR A 58 -19.42 21.56 -29.93
CA THR A 58 -19.84 21.17 -31.28
C THR A 58 -20.70 19.90 -31.31
N LEU A 59 -20.72 19.16 -30.20
CA LEU A 59 -21.53 17.97 -29.98
C LEU A 59 -22.79 18.39 -29.21
N ASN A 60 -23.93 18.55 -29.89
CA ASN A 60 -25.20 19.05 -29.32
C ASN A 60 -25.89 18.10 -28.29
N GLU A 61 -25.14 17.33 -27.50
CA GLU A 61 -25.67 16.39 -26.52
C GLU A 61 -24.90 16.50 -25.20
N ASN A 62 -25.54 16.19 -24.06
CA ASN A 62 -24.91 16.13 -22.72
C ASN A 62 -23.91 14.96 -22.61
N LYS A 63 -22.92 14.94 -23.50
CA LYS A 63 -21.89 13.92 -23.61
C LYS A 63 -20.54 14.61 -23.52
N VAL A 64 -19.62 13.95 -22.83
CA VAL A 64 -18.22 14.37 -22.80
C VAL A 64 -17.49 13.74 -24.00
N PRO A 65 -16.50 14.42 -24.59
CA PRO A 65 -15.71 13.87 -25.69
C PRO A 65 -14.96 12.59 -25.33
N HIS A 66 -14.50 11.87 -26.36
CA HIS A 66 -13.61 10.75 -26.17
C HIS A 66 -12.31 11.20 -25.50
N GLY A 67 -11.74 10.42 -24.58
CA GLY A 67 -10.53 10.78 -23.84
C GLY A 67 -10.75 11.69 -22.61
N PHE A 68 -11.87 12.43 -22.52
CA PHE A 68 -12.14 13.32 -21.38
C PHE A 68 -12.17 12.61 -20.02
N ILE A 69 -12.81 11.43 -19.98
CA ILE A 69 -12.87 10.60 -18.78
C ILE A 69 -11.47 10.09 -18.41
N GLU A 70 -10.65 9.71 -19.38
CA GLU A 70 -9.29 9.21 -19.15
C GLU A 70 -8.39 10.31 -18.60
N MET A 71 -8.46 11.53 -19.15
CA MET A 71 -7.81 12.72 -18.59
C MET A 71 -8.20 12.93 -17.12
N SER A 72 -9.51 12.86 -16.81
CA SER A 72 -10.01 13.05 -15.44
C SER A 72 -9.55 11.95 -14.49
N LYS A 73 -9.47 10.69 -14.95
CA LYS A 73 -8.94 9.56 -14.18
C LYS A 73 -7.46 9.71 -13.88
N LYS A 74 -6.65 10.08 -14.88
CA LYS A 74 -5.20 10.32 -14.72
C LYS A 74 -4.91 11.38 -13.66
N ASN A 75 -5.75 12.41 -13.56
CA ASN A 75 -5.65 13.41 -12.50
C ASN A 75 -5.90 12.79 -11.11
N GLY A 76 -6.91 11.93 -10.97
CA GLY A 76 -7.22 11.24 -9.72
C GLY A 76 -6.11 10.28 -9.29
N GLU A 77 -5.62 9.47 -10.23
CA GLU A 77 -4.50 8.53 -10.02
C GLU A 77 -3.23 9.27 -9.58
N ARG A 78 -2.91 10.41 -10.21
CA ARG A 78 -1.78 11.26 -9.79
C ARG A 78 -1.94 11.77 -8.36
N GLN A 79 -3.13 12.25 -8.00
CA GLN A 79 -3.38 12.73 -6.63
C GLN A 79 -3.23 11.61 -5.60
N ALA A 80 -3.67 10.38 -5.93
CA ALA A 80 -3.48 9.22 -5.06
C ALA A 80 -2.00 8.85 -4.92
N ALA A 81 -1.24 8.84 -6.02
CA ALA A 81 0.20 8.56 -6.01
C ALA A 81 0.99 9.58 -5.17
N LEU A 82 0.55 10.84 -5.15
CA LEU A 82 1.12 11.91 -4.31
C LEU A 82 0.59 11.92 -2.86
N LYS A 83 -0.21 10.93 -2.47
CA LYS A 83 -0.84 10.85 -1.13
C LYS A 83 -1.68 12.09 -0.80
N GLY A 84 -2.38 12.60 -1.82
CA GLY A 84 -3.32 13.70 -1.70
C GLY A 84 -4.54 13.35 -0.85
N ARG A 85 -5.49 14.30 -0.77
CA ARG A 85 -6.71 14.15 0.03
C ARG A 85 -7.92 14.52 -0.83
N ILE A 86 -9.02 13.78 -0.70
CA ILE A 86 -10.30 14.13 -1.35
C ILE A 86 -10.72 15.57 -1.02
N SER A 87 -10.48 16.02 0.21
CA SER A 87 -10.77 17.39 0.64
C SER A 87 -10.02 18.46 -0.17
N SER A 88 -8.81 18.19 -0.69
CA SER A 88 -8.08 19.15 -1.52
C SER A 88 -8.64 19.21 -2.95
N MET A 89 -9.33 18.17 -3.42
CA MET A 89 -10.03 18.16 -4.70
C MET A 89 -11.39 18.85 -4.59
N ILE A 90 -12.21 18.43 -3.63
CA ILE A 90 -13.55 19.00 -3.41
C ILE A 90 -13.48 20.46 -2.96
N GLY A 91 -12.53 20.81 -2.08
CA GLY A 91 -12.41 22.16 -1.53
C GLY A 91 -12.11 23.24 -2.58
N ARG A 92 -11.43 22.88 -3.67
CA ARG A 92 -11.12 23.80 -4.78
C ARG A 92 -12.23 23.86 -5.83
N TYR A 93 -13.10 22.85 -5.88
CA TYR A 93 -14.11 22.70 -6.94
C TYR A 93 -15.04 23.91 -7.11
N PRO A 94 -15.59 24.54 -6.05
CA PRO A 94 -16.45 25.71 -6.22
C PRO A 94 -15.74 26.90 -6.89
N ALA A 95 -14.49 27.17 -6.51
CA ALA A 95 -13.70 28.27 -7.08
C ALA A 95 -13.36 28.01 -8.56
N ILE A 96 -13.01 26.75 -8.89
CA ILE A 96 -12.76 26.29 -10.26
C ILE A 96 -14.01 26.50 -11.11
N ARG A 97 -15.17 26.01 -10.65
CA ARG A 97 -16.43 26.12 -11.39
C ARG A 97 -16.82 27.56 -11.66
N LEU A 98 -16.69 28.44 -10.67
CA LEU A 98 -16.95 29.87 -10.86
C LEU A 98 -15.97 30.51 -11.86
N GLY A 99 -14.67 30.20 -11.77
CA GLY A 99 -13.66 30.76 -12.68
C GLY A 99 -13.93 30.40 -14.15
N PHE A 100 -14.28 29.14 -14.42
CA PHE A 100 -14.69 28.73 -15.77
C PHE A 100 -15.96 29.43 -16.25
N ILE A 101 -17.01 29.49 -15.43
CA ILE A 101 -18.28 30.15 -15.81
C ILE A 101 -18.07 31.63 -16.15
N GLU A 102 -17.28 32.35 -15.36
CA GLU A 102 -16.98 33.76 -15.60
C GLU A 102 -16.22 33.99 -16.91
N GLN A 103 -15.17 33.21 -17.16
CA GLN A 103 -14.38 33.33 -18.38
C GLN A 103 -15.21 32.98 -19.63
N ILE A 104 -16.01 31.92 -19.54
CA ILE A 104 -16.88 31.50 -20.64
C ILE A 104 -17.99 32.52 -20.91
N THR A 105 -18.57 33.11 -19.87
CA THR A 105 -19.57 34.18 -20.01
C THR A 105 -18.95 35.43 -20.65
N LYS A 106 -17.71 35.78 -20.29
CA LYS A 106 -16.96 36.88 -20.90
C LYS A 106 -16.73 36.62 -22.40
N ILE A 107 -16.19 35.45 -22.76
CA ILE A 107 -15.96 35.06 -24.16
C ILE A 107 -17.26 35.08 -24.96
N SER A 108 -18.35 34.55 -24.38
CA SER A 108 -19.67 34.53 -25.01
C SER A 108 -20.16 35.94 -25.34
N THR A 109 -19.99 36.88 -24.41
CA THR A 109 -20.38 38.28 -24.58
C THR A 109 -19.53 38.98 -25.65
N GLU A 110 -18.21 38.78 -25.62
CA GLU A 110 -17.27 39.37 -26.57
C GLU A 110 -17.52 38.90 -28.02
N HIS A 111 -17.99 37.66 -28.18
CA HIS A 111 -18.34 37.08 -29.49
C HIS A 111 -19.83 37.26 -29.85
N GLY A 112 -20.60 37.97 -29.02
CA GLY A 112 -21.99 38.30 -29.25
C GLY A 112 -22.94 37.10 -29.33
N LEU A 113 -22.69 36.07 -28.51
CA LEU A 113 -23.62 34.93 -28.37
C LEU A 113 -24.95 35.39 -27.78
N SER A 114 -26.03 34.69 -28.13
CA SER A 114 -27.33 34.94 -27.50
C SER A 114 -27.30 34.50 -26.02
N THR A 115 -28.26 34.98 -25.22
CA THR A 115 -28.42 34.50 -23.85
C THR A 115 -28.68 33.00 -23.80
N GLU A 116 -29.45 32.47 -24.75
CA GLU A 116 -29.76 31.04 -24.85
C GLU A 116 -28.50 30.21 -25.16
N ASP A 117 -27.68 30.66 -26.11
CA ASP A 117 -26.40 30.00 -26.43
C ASP A 117 -25.43 30.05 -25.25
N THR A 118 -25.36 31.20 -24.56
CA THR A 118 -24.50 31.40 -23.39
C THR A 118 -24.92 30.50 -22.23
N VAL A 119 -26.22 30.34 -22.00
CA VAL A 119 -26.75 29.41 -20.99
C VAL A 119 -26.44 27.96 -21.37
N THR A 120 -26.60 27.59 -22.64
CA THR A 120 -26.28 26.25 -23.14
C THR A 120 -24.80 25.92 -22.95
N LEU A 121 -23.92 26.85 -23.33
CA LEU A 121 -22.49 26.72 -23.16
C LEU A 121 -22.08 26.58 -21.67
N ASN A 122 -22.63 27.41 -20.79
CA ASN A 122 -22.37 27.30 -19.34
C ASN A 122 -22.90 25.99 -18.73
N LYS A 123 -24.00 25.44 -19.25
CA LYS A 123 -24.47 24.10 -18.87
C LYS A 123 -23.47 23.01 -19.27
N THR A 124 -22.94 23.08 -20.50
CA THR A 124 -21.91 22.14 -20.98
C THR A 124 -20.67 22.18 -20.10
N VAL A 125 -20.15 23.39 -19.81
CA VAL A 125 -19.00 23.59 -18.91
C VAL A 125 -19.27 23.01 -17.53
N SER A 126 -20.43 23.33 -16.95
CA SER A 126 -20.81 22.84 -15.61
C SER A 126 -20.86 21.31 -15.59
N TYR A 127 -21.52 20.71 -16.57
CA TYR A 127 -21.63 19.26 -16.68
C TYR A 127 -20.28 18.59 -16.84
N MET A 128 -19.40 19.12 -17.70
CA MET A 128 -18.05 18.59 -17.88
C MET A 128 -17.23 18.68 -16.58
N LEU A 129 -17.30 19.79 -15.86
CA LEU A 129 -16.63 19.94 -14.57
C LEU A 129 -17.17 18.96 -13.52
N ASP A 130 -18.49 18.77 -13.44
CA ASP A 130 -19.14 17.81 -12.53
C ASP A 130 -18.72 16.37 -12.85
N VAL A 131 -18.65 16.00 -14.14
CA VAL A 131 -18.12 14.70 -14.58
C VAL A 131 -16.64 14.57 -14.22
N SER A 132 -15.84 15.61 -14.48
CA SER A 132 -14.40 15.57 -14.22
C SER A 132 -14.09 15.36 -12.75
N VAL A 133 -14.72 16.12 -11.84
CA VAL A 133 -14.49 15.96 -10.40
C VAL A 133 -14.95 14.59 -9.92
N THR A 134 -16.06 14.08 -10.45
CA THR A 134 -16.56 12.74 -10.10
C THR A 134 -15.59 11.65 -10.53
N GLU A 135 -15.15 11.64 -11.79
CA GLU A 135 -14.21 10.64 -12.31
C GLU A 135 -12.84 10.75 -11.64
N THR A 136 -12.37 11.97 -11.33
CA THR A 136 -11.14 12.19 -10.57
C THR A 136 -11.24 11.60 -9.15
N ILE A 137 -12.36 11.78 -8.44
CA ILE A 137 -12.56 11.20 -7.10
C ILE A 137 -12.61 9.66 -7.19
N LEU A 138 -13.37 9.10 -8.11
CA LEU A 138 -13.48 7.64 -8.27
C LEU A 138 -12.14 7.00 -8.62
N ALA A 139 -11.35 7.63 -9.48
CA ALA A 139 -10.00 7.15 -9.82
C ALA A 139 -9.04 7.27 -8.63
N PHE A 140 -9.12 8.36 -7.87
CA PHE A 140 -8.35 8.53 -6.64
C PHE A 140 -8.65 7.44 -5.62
N GLU A 141 -9.93 7.13 -5.38
CA GLU A 141 -10.35 6.09 -4.43
C GLU A 141 -9.84 4.72 -4.87
N ARG A 142 -10.10 4.33 -6.14
CA ARG A 142 -9.61 3.05 -6.68
C ARG A 142 -8.09 2.91 -6.59
N GLN A 143 -7.35 3.98 -6.94
CA GLN A 143 -5.89 3.94 -6.87
C GLN A 143 -5.39 3.87 -5.43
N THR A 144 -6.08 4.53 -4.50
CA THR A 144 -5.76 4.45 -3.07
C THR A 144 -6.00 3.04 -2.54
N ASP A 145 -7.13 2.42 -2.86
CA ASP A 145 -7.45 1.04 -2.47
C ASP A 145 -6.42 0.05 -3.03
N ASN A 146 -6.06 0.16 -4.31
CA ASN A 146 -5.01 -0.66 -4.91
C ASN A 146 -3.67 -0.52 -4.18
N LEU A 147 -3.26 0.72 -3.86
CA LEU A 147 -2.03 0.98 -3.12
C LEU A 147 -2.08 0.40 -1.69
N LEU A 148 -3.23 0.41 -1.03
CA LEU A 148 -3.42 -0.19 0.29
C LEU A 148 -3.33 -1.72 0.23
N ASP A 149 -4.00 -2.34 -0.75
CA ASP A 149 -3.95 -3.79 -0.98
C ASP A 149 -2.53 -4.27 -1.28
N GLU A 150 -1.80 -3.56 -2.14
CA GLU A 150 -0.39 -3.87 -2.45
C GLU A 150 0.48 -3.80 -1.19
N ARG A 151 0.27 -2.77 -0.35
CA ARG A 151 1.00 -2.62 0.92
C ARG A 151 0.68 -3.73 1.90
N GLU A 152 -0.58 -4.13 2.01
CA GLU A 152 -0.99 -5.22 2.90
C GLU A 152 -0.36 -6.55 2.45
N ARG A 153 -0.33 -6.80 1.14
CA ARG A 153 0.37 -7.97 0.56
C ARG A 153 1.86 -7.94 0.86
N GLU A 154 2.54 -6.82 0.64
CA GLU A 154 3.96 -6.67 0.96
C GLU A 154 4.25 -6.93 2.44
N ILE A 155 3.41 -6.43 3.35
CA ILE A 155 3.55 -6.64 4.79
C ILE A 155 3.39 -8.12 5.14
N ASN A 156 2.36 -8.77 4.60
CA ASN A 156 2.10 -10.19 4.84
C ASN A 156 3.21 -11.09 4.29
N GLU A 157 3.75 -10.79 3.11
CA GLU A 157 4.89 -11.49 2.53
C GLU A 157 6.15 -11.32 3.38
N LYS A 158 6.44 -10.09 3.83
CA LYS A 158 7.57 -9.84 4.74
C LYS A 158 7.40 -10.56 6.08
N GLN A 159 6.20 -10.60 6.64
CA GLN A 159 5.93 -11.31 7.89
C GLN A 159 6.11 -12.82 7.72
N ARG A 160 5.65 -13.40 6.61
CA ARG A 160 5.89 -14.82 6.28
C ARG A 160 7.38 -15.11 6.14
N ALA A 161 8.12 -14.27 5.41
CA ALA A 161 9.56 -14.42 5.25
C ALA A 161 10.30 -14.34 6.60
N ILE A 162 9.89 -13.44 7.49
CA ILE A 162 10.42 -13.38 8.87
C ILE A 162 10.13 -14.68 9.61
N ASN A 163 8.90 -15.21 9.53
CA ASN A 163 8.52 -16.45 10.20
C ASN A 163 9.33 -17.66 9.68
N GLU A 164 9.52 -17.78 8.37
CA GLU A 164 10.33 -18.83 7.74
C GLU A 164 11.82 -18.73 8.13
N LEU A 165 12.37 -17.51 8.24
CA LEU A 165 13.76 -17.29 8.67
C LEU A 165 13.98 -17.46 10.18
N SER A 166 12.91 -17.55 10.98
CA SER A 166 13.02 -17.53 12.45
C SER A 166 13.20 -18.91 13.10
N ALA A 167 13.08 -20.02 12.36
CA ALA A 167 13.31 -21.36 12.91
C ALA A 167 14.00 -22.35 11.94
N PRO A 168 15.08 -21.96 11.22
CA PRO A 168 15.77 -22.89 10.34
C PRO A 168 16.54 -23.92 11.16
N ILE A 169 16.50 -25.19 10.74
CA ILE A 169 17.47 -26.19 11.20
C ILE A 169 18.75 -25.98 10.40
N VAL A 170 19.83 -25.62 11.10
CA VAL A 170 21.13 -25.32 10.50
C VAL A 170 22.08 -26.48 10.79
N PRO A 171 22.50 -27.28 9.79
CA PRO A 171 23.55 -28.27 9.97
C PRO A 171 24.87 -27.57 10.32
N ILE A 172 25.55 -28.03 11.36
CA ILE A 172 26.83 -27.45 11.81
C ILE A 172 28.00 -28.44 11.71
N GLN A 173 27.69 -29.74 11.68
CA GLN A 173 28.64 -30.83 11.43
C GLN A 173 27.86 -32.04 10.90
N ASP A 174 28.54 -33.02 10.31
CA ASP A 174 27.92 -34.30 9.92
C ASP A 174 27.14 -34.90 11.09
N GLY A 175 25.85 -35.17 10.87
CA GLY A 175 24.94 -35.70 11.88
C GLY A 175 24.49 -34.71 12.95
N ILE A 176 24.97 -33.47 12.97
CA ILE A 176 24.68 -32.47 14.02
C ILE A 176 24.07 -31.21 13.41
N ALA A 177 22.90 -30.81 13.91
CA ALA A 177 22.25 -29.57 13.53
C ALA A 177 21.79 -28.77 14.75
N ILE A 178 21.54 -27.47 14.54
CA ILE A 178 20.99 -26.56 15.54
C ILE A 178 19.65 -25.98 15.07
N LEU A 179 18.70 -25.89 15.99
CA LEU A 179 17.45 -25.14 15.86
C LEU A 179 17.49 -23.96 16.84
N PRO A 180 17.93 -22.77 16.41
CA PRO A 180 17.93 -21.59 17.26
C PRO A 180 16.51 -21.02 17.40
N LEU A 181 16.10 -20.76 18.64
CA LEU A 181 14.84 -20.10 18.95
C LEU A 181 15.13 -18.62 19.28
N ILE A 182 14.75 -17.72 18.37
CA ILE A 182 15.07 -16.27 18.45
C ILE A 182 13.79 -15.44 18.58
N GLY A 183 13.67 -14.57 19.57
CA GLY A 183 12.51 -13.68 19.74
C GLY A 183 11.40 -14.28 20.63
N SER A 184 10.15 -13.92 20.37
CA SER A 184 9.00 -14.53 21.06
C SER A 184 8.66 -15.89 20.47
N VAL A 185 8.35 -16.86 21.32
CA VAL A 185 7.78 -18.15 20.88
C VAL A 185 6.29 -18.13 21.24
N ASP A 186 5.44 -18.23 20.21
CA ASP A 186 3.99 -18.34 20.31
C ASP A 186 3.50 -19.67 19.68
N SER A 187 2.19 -19.89 19.71
CA SER A 187 1.59 -21.12 19.19
C SER A 187 1.81 -21.30 17.68
N GLU A 188 1.72 -20.22 16.89
CA GLU A 188 1.94 -20.25 15.44
C GLU A 188 3.36 -20.74 15.14
N ARG A 189 4.35 -20.25 15.89
CA ARG A 189 5.74 -20.68 15.73
C ARG A 189 5.95 -22.15 16.09
N VAL A 190 5.31 -22.65 17.14
CA VAL A 190 5.45 -24.09 17.47
C VAL A 190 4.79 -24.97 16.41
N GLU A 191 3.64 -24.57 15.88
CA GLU A 191 3.02 -25.27 14.76
C GLU A 191 3.89 -25.23 13.51
N HIS A 192 4.54 -24.09 13.21
CA HIS A 192 5.49 -23.99 12.13
C HIS A 192 6.66 -24.97 12.32
N ILE A 193 7.24 -25.04 13.53
CA ILE A 193 8.31 -25.99 13.83
C ILE A 193 7.83 -27.43 13.59
N LEU A 194 6.69 -27.82 14.15
CA LEU A 194 6.15 -29.17 14.02
C LEU A 194 5.82 -29.55 12.56
N ASN A 195 5.20 -28.65 11.80
CA ASN A 195 4.60 -28.96 10.50
C ASN A 195 5.49 -28.63 9.30
N LYS A 196 6.48 -27.75 9.47
CA LYS A 196 7.35 -27.28 8.38
C LYS A 196 8.82 -27.57 8.61
N VAL A 197 9.29 -27.46 9.86
CA VAL A 197 10.72 -27.59 10.18
C VAL A 197 11.10 -29.06 10.49
N LEU A 198 10.34 -29.75 11.34
CA LEU A 198 10.61 -31.15 11.68
C LEU A 198 10.59 -32.11 10.48
N PRO A 199 9.67 -31.97 9.50
CA PRO A 199 9.64 -32.86 8.33
C PRO A 199 10.90 -32.80 7.45
N ASP A 200 11.70 -31.74 7.55
CA ASP A 200 12.96 -31.63 6.80
C ASP A 200 14.11 -32.40 7.44
N ILE A 201 13.99 -32.79 8.72
CA ILE A 201 15.09 -33.43 9.47
C ILE A 201 15.58 -34.74 8.86
N PRO A 202 14.71 -35.69 8.45
CA PRO A 202 15.17 -36.94 7.86
C PRO A 202 16.02 -36.72 6.60
N ARG A 203 15.72 -35.69 5.80
CA ARG A 203 16.50 -35.33 4.60
C ARG A 203 17.91 -34.83 4.96
N LEU A 204 18.05 -34.17 6.11
CA LEU A 204 19.30 -33.59 6.59
C LEU A 204 20.22 -34.61 7.29
N LYS A 205 19.80 -35.88 7.44
CA LYS A 205 20.57 -36.95 8.12
C LYS A 205 21.07 -36.53 9.52
N VAL A 206 20.22 -35.84 10.27
CA VAL A 206 20.56 -35.36 11.62
C VAL A 206 20.41 -36.50 12.62
N GLU A 207 21.47 -36.75 13.39
CA GLU A 207 21.50 -37.69 14.52
C GLU A 207 21.34 -36.95 15.85
N TYR A 208 21.87 -35.72 15.94
CA TYR A 208 21.80 -34.83 17.08
C TYR A 208 21.22 -33.46 16.70
N LEU A 209 20.16 -33.05 17.37
CA LEU A 209 19.57 -31.72 17.22
C LEU A 209 19.74 -30.91 18.50
N ILE A 210 20.46 -29.80 18.39
CA ILE A 210 20.62 -28.82 19.48
C ILE A 210 19.50 -27.79 19.37
N ILE A 211 18.61 -27.70 20.34
CA ILE A 211 17.61 -26.61 20.41
C ILE A 211 18.15 -25.53 21.34
N ASP A 212 18.40 -24.34 20.79
CA ASP A 212 19.02 -23.25 21.55
C ASP A 212 17.99 -22.18 21.95
N PHE A 213 17.88 -21.97 23.25
CA PHE A 213 16.92 -21.06 23.88
C PHE A 213 17.52 -19.69 24.18
N SER A 214 18.81 -19.48 23.87
CA SER A 214 19.55 -18.27 24.23
C SER A 214 18.91 -16.99 23.66
N GLY A 215 18.33 -17.08 22.46
CA GLY A 215 17.70 -15.97 21.73
C GLY A 215 16.24 -15.68 22.10
N ILE A 216 15.60 -16.47 22.98
CA ILE A 216 14.19 -16.27 23.34
C ILE A 216 14.06 -15.06 24.25
N VAL A 217 13.10 -14.17 23.98
CA VAL A 217 12.81 -13.01 24.86
C VAL A 217 11.70 -13.35 25.85
N THR A 218 10.61 -13.96 25.37
CA THR A 218 9.47 -14.38 26.18
C THR A 218 8.89 -15.70 25.67
N ILE A 219 8.37 -16.49 26.61
CA ILE A 219 7.65 -17.74 26.35
C ILE A 219 6.60 -17.92 27.45
N ASN A 220 5.39 -18.32 27.08
CA ASN A 220 4.32 -18.61 28.02
C ASN A 220 4.30 -20.12 28.38
N THR A 221 3.64 -20.47 29.49
CA THR A 221 3.64 -21.85 30.01
C THR A 221 2.98 -22.85 29.06
N ASP A 222 1.96 -22.43 28.30
CA ASP A 222 1.28 -23.29 27.34
C ASP A 222 2.14 -23.58 26.10
N VAL A 223 2.84 -22.58 25.57
CA VAL A 223 3.78 -22.69 24.45
C VAL A 223 5.00 -23.50 24.87
N ALA A 224 5.48 -23.35 26.11
CA ALA A 224 6.51 -24.22 26.65
C ALA A 224 6.08 -25.68 26.52
N ARG A 225 4.87 -26.05 26.99
CA ARG A 225 4.32 -27.42 26.85
C ARG A 225 4.30 -27.90 25.39
N HIS A 226 3.90 -27.05 24.44
CA HIS A 226 3.91 -27.40 23.02
C HIS A 226 5.33 -27.60 22.47
N LEU A 227 6.31 -26.84 22.95
CA LEU A 227 7.72 -27.02 22.58
C LEU A 227 8.30 -28.33 23.15
N PHE A 228 7.84 -28.80 24.31
CA PHE A 228 8.21 -30.14 24.80
C PHE A 228 7.59 -31.26 23.95
N ARG A 229 6.42 -31.04 23.34
CA ARG A 229 5.87 -31.97 22.35
C ARG A 229 6.77 -32.09 21.11
N VAL A 230 7.46 -31.02 20.71
CA VAL A 230 8.48 -31.07 19.65
C VAL A 230 9.60 -32.04 20.03
N TYR A 231 10.08 -31.99 21.28
CA TYR A 231 11.06 -32.94 21.81
C TYR A 231 10.56 -34.40 21.74
N ASP A 232 9.32 -34.66 22.14
CA ASP A 232 8.75 -36.02 22.08
C ASP A 232 8.68 -36.56 20.65
N VAL A 233 8.25 -35.72 19.70
CA VAL A 233 8.21 -36.10 18.27
C VAL A 233 9.61 -36.40 17.75
N LEU A 234 10.60 -35.54 18.03
CA LEU A 234 11.99 -35.74 17.63
C LEU A 234 12.58 -37.04 18.19
N ARG A 235 12.31 -37.34 19.47
CA ARG A 235 12.74 -38.58 20.11
C ARG A 235 12.11 -39.81 19.46
N LEU A 236 10.83 -39.76 19.09
CA LEU A 236 10.16 -40.85 18.36
C LEU A 236 10.74 -41.06 16.96
N LEU A 237 11.26 -40.01 16.34
CA LEU A 237 11.99 -40.07 15.06
C LEU A 237 13.44 -40.58 15.23
N GLY A 238 13.87 -40.90 16.45
CA GLY A 238 15.21 -41.41 16.74
C GLY A 238 16.30 -40.34 16.80
N ILE A 239 15.93 -39.06 16.91
CA ILE A 239 16.88 -37.95 16.97
C ILE A 239 17.27 -37.67 18.42
N ASN A 240 18.56 -37.54 18.69
CA ASN A 240 19.08 -37.18 20.01
C ASN A 240 18.97 -35.67 20.21
N VAL A 241 18.04 -35.23 21.05
CA VAL A 241 17.80 -33.80 21.28
C VAL A 241 18.59 -33.30 22.50
N LEU A 242 19.29 -32.18 22.32
CA LEU A 242 20.03 -31.48 23.37
C LEU A 242 19.50 -30.05 23.51
N PHE A 243 19.30 -29.56 24.73
CA PHE A 243 18.84 -28.19 24.97
C PHE A 243 19.98 -27.29 25.44
N THR A 244 20.04 -26.06 24.95
CA THR A 244 21.05 -25.08 25.37
C THR A 244 20.46 -23.71 25.68
N GLY A 245 21.16 -22.89 26.46
CA GLY A 245 20.78 -21.49 26.64
C GLY A 245 19.50 -21.25 27.45
N ILE A 246 19.03 -22.24 28.22
CA ILE A 246 17.85 -22.09 29.10
C ILE A 246 18.22 -21.19 30.28
N ARG A 247 17.55 -20.04 30.39
CA ARG A 247 17.72 -19.11 31.52
C ARG A 247 16.99 -19.59 32.78
N PRO A 248 17.44 -19.18 33.99
CA PRO A 248 16.83 -19.63 35.25
C PRO A 248 15.32 -19.33 35.37
N ASP A 249 14.86 -18.19 34.86
CA ASP A 249 13.44 -17.82 34.88
C ASP A 249 12.59 -18.75 34.00
N LEU A 250 13.12 -19.14 32.83
CA LEU A 250 12.49 -20.10 31.93
C LEU A 250 12.42 -21.50 32.55
N ALA A 251 13.53 -21.98 33.12
CA ALA A 251 13.55 -23.26 33.81
C ALA A 251 12.51 -23.32 34.95
N THR A 252 12.43 -22.26 35.76
CA THR A 252 11.48 -22.16 36.88
C THR A 252 10.03 -22.20 36.41
N LYS A 253 9.70 -21.46 35.33
CA LYS A 253 8.36 -21.45 34.74
C LYS A 253 7.97 -22.80 34.16
N ALA A 254 8.90 -23.48 33.48
CA ALA A 254 8.64 -24.76 32.87
C ALA A 254 8.39 -25.86 33.92
N ILE A 255 9.20 -25.90 34.99
CA ILE A 255 8.99 -26.81 36.13
C ILE A 255 7.64 -26.52 36.81
N SER A 256 7.32 -25.24 37.05
CA SER A 256 6.03 -24.84 37.65
C SER A 256 4.84 -25.20 36.75
N GLY A 257 5.05 -25.29 35.44
CA GLY A 257 4.08 -25.73 34.44
C GLY A 257 3.89 -27.25 34.34
N GLY A 258 4.59 -28.03 35.18
CA GLY A 258 4.49 -29.49 35.22
C GLY A 258 5.31 -30.21 34.14
N ILE A 259 6.30 -29.54 33.54
CA ILE A 259 7.18 -30.14 32.53
C ILE A 259 8.32 -30.89 33.23
N ASP A 260 8.51 -32.15 32.87
CA ASP A 260 9.61 -32.98 33.35
C ASP A 260 10.84 -32.89 32.43
N PHE A 261 11.93 -32.32 32.94
CA PHE A 261 13.22 -32.21 32.25
C PHE A 261 14.15 -33.39 32.50
N SER A 262 13.78 -34.36 33.34
CA SER A 262 14.66 -35.44 33.77
C SER A 262 15.23 -36.29 32.61
N SER A 263 14.51 -36.34 31.50
CA SER A 263 14.86 -37.08 30.29
C SER A 263 15.63 -36.26 29.24
N ILE A 264 15.81 -34.95 29.47
CA ILE A 264 16.39 -34.02 28.49
C ILE A 264 17.79 -33.63 28.91
N LYS A 265 18.77 -33.85 28.03
CA LYS A 265 20.14 -33.38 28.26
C LYS A 265 20.22 -31.87 27.99
N THR A 266 20.62 -31.11 29.01
CA THR A 266 20.74 -29.65 28.95
C THR A 266 22.18 -29.21 29.14
N PHE A 267 22.62 -28.18 28.40
CA PHE A 267 23.93 -27.55 28.56
C PHE A 267 23.80 -26.02 28.63
N ALA A 268 24.82 -25.33 29.14
CA ALA A 268 24.75 -23.87 29.27
C ALA A 268 24.78 -23.18 27.90
N ASN A 269 25.50 -23.73 26.93
CA ASN A 269 25.65 -23.17 25.58
C ASN A 269 25.90 -24.28 24.53
N VAL A 270 25.79 -23.90 23.26
CA VAL A 270 25.97 -24.78 22.10
C VAL A 270 27.35 -25.45 22.10
N LYS A 271 28.41 -24.71 22.48
CA LYS A 271 29.78 -25.26 22.53
C LYS A 271 29.86 -26.47 23.47
N GLN A 272 29.34 -26.34 24.69
CA GLN A 272 29.33 -27.45 25.65
C GLN A 272 28.51 -28.64 25.16
N ALA A 273 27.40 -28.41 24.45
CA ALA A 273 26.60 -29.49 23.88
C ALA A 273 27.41 -30.28 22.85
N ILE A 274 28.11 -29.59 21.93
CA ILE A 274 28.95 -30.22 20.90
C ILE A 274 30.08 -31.04 21.54
N GLU A 275 30.77 -30.51 22.56
CA GLU A 275 31.86 -31.20 23.26
C GLU A 275 31.42 -32.50 23.96
N ASN A 276 30.11 -32.70 24.16
CA ASN A 276 29.53 -33.87 24.84
C ASN A 276 28.81 -34.83 23.88
N ILE A 277 28.82 -34.57 22.57
CA ILE A 277 28.37 -35.50 21.54
C ILE A 277 29.52 -36.49 21.28
N LYS A 278 29.20 -37.79 21.24
CA LYS A 278 30.16 -38.88 21.01
C LYS A 278 30.11 -39.35 19.57
#